data_AF-A0A1Y4D0G1-F1
#
_entry.id   AF-A0A1Y4D0G1-F1
#
_cell.length_a   1.000
_cell.length_b   1.000
_cell.length_c   1.000
_cell.angle_alpha   90.00
_cell.angle_beta   90.00
_cell.angle_gamma   90.00
#
_symmetry.space_group_name_H-M   'P 1'
#
loop_
_entity.id
_entity.type
_entity.pdbx_description
1 polymer ?
#
loop_
_entity_poly.entity_id
_entity_poly.type
_entity_poly.pdbx_seq_one_letter_code
_entity_poly.pdbx_strand_id
1 'polypeptide(L)'
;MKRNILKITFIAAVAVAAGYTAYSQSQKTEALSDLALENVEALAQSESQGMKYERQKQDITEIWDDASGTYKKVVITVCEGKGSLDC
;
A
#
# COMPACT_ATOMS: atom_id res chain seq x y z
N MET A 1 17.90 -3.37 -53.17
CA MET A 1 18.09 -3.22 -51.70
C MET A 1 17.36 -2.00 -51.10
N LYS A 2 17.32 -0.81 -51.72
CA LYS A 2 16.63 0.40 -51.18
C LYS A 2 15.12 0.25 -50.89
N ARG A 3 14.34 -0.46 -51.72
CA ARG A 3 12.89 -0.67 -51.51
C ARG A 3 12.55 -1.54 -50.30
N ASN A 4 13.46 -2.42 -49.85
CA ASN A 4 13.24 -3.26 -48.66
C ASN A 4 13.55 -2.51 -47.37
N ILE A 5 14.55 -1.63 -47.38
CA ILE A 5 14.92 -0.83 -46.21
C ILE A 5 13.74 0.05 -45.78
N LEU A 6 13.08 0.72 -46.73
CA LEU A 6 11.94 1.61 -46.43
C LEU A 6 10.72 0.86 -45.86
N LYS A 7 10.49 -0.39 -46.31
CA LYS A 7 9.43 -1.25 -45.77
C LYS A 7 9.75 -1.70 -44.35
N ILE A 8 10.99 -2.12 -44.10
CA ILE A 8 11.44 -2.58 -42.78
C ILE A 8 11.39 -1.43 -41.78
N THR A 9 11.83 -0.22 -42.16
CA THR A 9 11.77 0.95 -41.28
C THR A 9 10.33 1.37 -40.97
N PHE A 10 9.40 1.24 -41.92
CA PHE A 10 7.99 1.55 -41.68
C PHE A 10 7.36 0.56 -40.71
N ILE A 11 7.60 -0.74 -40.89
CA ILE A 11 7.12 -1.79 -39.98
C ILE A 11 7.72 -1.59 -38.57
N ALA A 12 9.02 -1.27 -38.48
CA ALA A 12 9.68 -0.99 -37.22
C ALA A 12 9.08 0.24 -36.51
N ALA A 13 8.82 1.32 -37.23
CA ALA A 13 8.21 2.53 -36.67
C ALA A 13 6.80 2.26 -36.11
N VAL A 14 5.98 1.48 -36.81
CA VAL A 14 4.64 1.09 -36.35
C VAL A 14 4.73 0.19 -35.12
N ALA A 15 5.64 -0.78 -35.11
CA ALA A 15 5.85 -1.67 -33.96
C ALA A 15 6.33 -0.90 -32.71
N VAL A 16 7.23 0.06 -32.89
CA VAL A 16 7.69 0.94 -31.80
C VAL A 16 6.56 1.84 -31.28
N ALA A 17 5.77 2.44 -32.18
CA ALA A 17 4.63 3.27 -31.78
C ALA A 17 3.58 2.46 -31.00
N ALA A 18 3.23 1.26 -31.48
CA ALA A 18 2.29 0.37 -30.82
C ALA A 18 2.82 -0.17 -29.48
N GLY A 19 4.11 -0.50 -29.39
CA GLY A 19 4.76 -0.92 -28.15
C GLY A 19 4.80 0.20 -27.11
N TYR A 20 5.08 1.43 -27.55
CA TYR A 20 5.09 2.60 -26.66
C TYR A 20 3.69 2.92 -26.15
N THR A 21 2.67 2.94 -27.01
CA THR A 21 1.29 3.19 -26.57
C THR A 21 0.77 2.08 -25.65
N ALA A 22 1.06 0.82 -25.94
CA ALA A 22 0.71 -0.30 -25.06
C ALA A 22 1.41 -0.20 -23.69
N TYR A 23 2.69 0.16 -23.65
CA TYR A 23 3.43 0.38 -22.41
C TYR A 23 2.87 1.54 -21.60
N SER A 24 2.62 2.69 -22.24
CA SER A 24 2.01 3.87 -21.59
C SER A 24 0.59 3.60 -21.09
N GLN A 25 -0.19 2.76 -21.78
CA GLN A 25 -1.53 2.38 -21.36
C GLN A 25 -1.52 1.34 -20.23
N SER A 26 -0.56 0.40 -20.24
CA SER A 26 -0.37 -0.58 -19.16
C SER A 26 0.14 0.03 -17.84
N GLN A 27 0.72 1.24 -17.91
CA GLN A 27 1.13 2.03 -16.75
C GLN A 27 0.05 2.98 -16.22
N LYS A 28 -1.14 3.00 -16.82
CA LYS A 28 -2.34 3.40 -16.08
C LYS A 28 -2.64 2.29 -15.09
N THR A 29 -1.81 2.19 -14.05
CA THR A 29 -2.19 1.58 -12.79
C THR A 29 -3.55 2.19 -12.48
N GLU A 30 -4.56 1.34 -12.32
CA GLU A 30 -5.92 1.74 -11.93
C GLU A 30 -5.81 2.53 -10.62
N ALA A 31 -5.54 3.83 -10.73
CA ALA A 31 -5.59 4.76 -9.63
C ALA A 31 -7.06 4.85 -9.31
N LEU A 32 -7.48 4.06 -8.33
CA LEU A 32 -8.80 4.17 -7.75
C LEU A 32 -9.03 5.65 -7.48
N SER A 33 -10.13 6.17 -8.02
CA SER A 33 -10.53 7.56 -7.82
C SER A 33 -10.46 7.90 -6.34
N ASP A 34 -10.02 9.10 -5.98
CA ASP A 34 -10.00 9.56 -4.59
C ASP A 34 -11.35 9.33 -3.89
N LEU A 35 -12.45 9.42 -4.65
CA LEU A 35 -13.81 9.13 -4.19
C LEU A 35 -14.06 7.64 -3.89
N ALA A 36 -13.45 6.74 -4.66
CA ALA A 36 -13.53 5.30 -4.40
C ALA A 36 -12.67 4.92 -3.18
N LEU A 37 -11.53 5.58 -2.98
CA LEU A 37 -10.68 5.40 -1.81
C LEU A 37 -11.37 5.89 -0.53
N GLU A 38 -11.97 7.09 -0.56
CA GLU A 38 -12.70 7.66 0.58
C GLU A 38 -13.87 6.77 1.03
N ASN A 39 -14.60 6.16 0.10
CA ASN A 39 -15.68 5.23 0.43
C ASN A 39 -15.19 3.93 1.09
N VAL A 40 -14.00 3.44 0.71
CA VAL A 40 -13.36 2.27 1.34
C VAL A 40 -12.88 2.63 2.74
N GLU A 41 -12.26 3.80 2.91
CA GLU A 41 -11.83 4.30 4.22
C GLU A 41 -13.02 4.55 5.15
N ALA A 42 -14.11 5.13 4.65
CA ALA A 42 -15.34 5.33 5.42
C ALA A 42 -15.99 4.01 5.84
N LEU A 43 -15.97 2.99 4.96
CA LEU A 43 -16.47 1.65 5.29
C LEU A 43 -15.60 1.00 6.38
N ALA A 44 -14.28 1.09 6.28
CA ALA A 44 -13.35 0.58 7.30
C ALA A 44 -13.51 1.31 8.66
N GLN A 45 -13.76 2.61 8.66
CA GLN A 45 -14.04 3.38 9.87
C GLN A 45 -15.35 2.93 10.55
N SER A 46 -16.39 2.62 9.76
CA SER A 46 -17.68 2.15 10.26
C SER A 46 -17.57 0.77 10.95
N GLU A 47 -16.75 -0.13 10.41
CA GLU A 47 -16.46 -1.42 11.06
C GLU A 47 -15.64 -1.28 12.34
N SER A 48 -14.80 -0.25 12.44
CA SER A 48 -13.97 0.05 13.63
C SER A 48 -14.78 0.68 14.78
N GLN A 49 -15.73 1.57 14.49
CA GLN A 49 -16.44 2.35 15.52
C GLN A 49 -17.32 1.52 16.48
N GLY A 50 -17.69 0.29 16.11
CA GLY A 50 -18.54 -0.58 16.93
C GLY A 50 -17.80 -1.66 17.73
N MET A 51 -16.51 -1.88 17.44
CA MET A 51 -15.77 -3.03 17.94
C MET A 51 -14.91 -2.62 19.14
N LYS A 52 -15.46 -2.80 20.34
CA LYS A 52 -14.71 -2.66 21.58
C LYS A 52 -14.06 -3.99 21.92
N TYR A 53 -12.76 -3.94 22.21
CA TYR A 53 -12.06 -5.08 22.80
C TYR A 53 -12.74 -5.54 24.08
N GLU A 54 -12.85 -6.85 24.24
CA GLU A 54 -13.47 -7.48 25.41
C GLU A 54 -12.56 -7.34 26.64
N ARG A 55 -11.24 -7.39 26.44
CA ARG A 55 -10.24 -7.12 27.48
C ARG A 55 -9.10 -6.28 26.94
N GLN A 56 -8.65 -5.33 27.75
CA GLN A 56 -7.41 -4.59 27.55
C GLN A 56 -6.54 -4.71 28.79
N LYS A 57 -5.27 -5.06 28.60
CA LYS A 57 -4.28 -5.14 29.67
C LYS A 57 -3.02 -4.38 29.24
N GLN A 58 -2.47 -3.59 30.13
CA GLN A 58 -1.16 -2.97 29.93
C GLN A 58 -0.16 -3.61 30.88
N ASP A 59 0.91 -4.14 30.31
CA ASP A 59 2.06 -4.65 31.05
C ASP A 59 3.24 -3.72 30.79
N ILE A 60 3.98 -3.37 31.85
CA ILE A 60 5.15 -2.50 31.74
C ILE A 60 6.39 -3.35 32.00
N THR A 61 7.33 -3.32 31.07
CA THR A 61 8.63 -3.99 31.22
C THR A 61 9.76 -3.00 30.97
N GLU A 62 10.89 -3.19 31.65
CA GLU A 62 12.08 -2.36 31.48
C GLU A 62 13.10 -3.14 30.65
N ILE A 63 13.45 -2.61 29.48
CA ILE A 63 14.40 -3.22 28.55
C ILE A 63 15.64 -2.34 28.50
N TRP A 64 16.81 -2.95 28.59
CA TRP A 64 18.06 -2.25 28.37
C TRP A 64 18.18 -1.85 26.89
N ASP A 65 18.43 -0.58 26.62
CA ASP A 65 18.68 -0.09 25.27
C ASP A 65 20.16 0.25 25.09
N ASP A 66 20.83 -0.55 24.26
CA ASP A 66 22.26 -0.39 23.96
C ASP A 66 22.57 0.93 23.25
N ALA A 67 21.61 1.52 22.53
CA ALA A 67 21.82 2.79 21.83
C ALA A 67 21.81 3.98 22.79
N SER A 68 20.97 3.94 23.83
CA SER A 68 20.87 5.01 24.83
C SER A 68 21.71 4.76 26.07
N GLY A 69 22.20 3.53 26.28
CA GLY A 69 22.95 3.13 27.47
C GLY A 69 22.11 3.20 28.75
N THR A 70 20.79 3.05 28.66
CA THR A 70 19.88 3.12 29.82
C THR A 70 18.70 2.15 29.67
N TYR A 71 17.99 1.90 30.77
CA TYR A 71 16.74 1.15 30.75
C TYR A 71 15.60 2.02 30.19
N LYS A 72 14.88 1.48 29.22
CA LYS A 72 13.65 2.06 28.67
C LYS A 72 12.44 1.29 29.17
N LYS A 73 11.40 2.02 29.57
CA LYS A 73 10.09 1.44 29.87
C LYS A 73 9.36 1.16 28.57
N VAL A 74 8.99 -0.09 28.37
CA VAL A 74 8.17 -0.56 27.26
C VAL A 74 6.79 -0.89 27.81
N VAL A 75 5.78 -0.25 27.24
CA VAL A 75 4.38 -0.52 27.55
C VAL A 75 3.86 -1.50 26.51
N ILE A 76 3.46 -2.68 26.97
CA ILE A 76 2.87 -3.73 26.15
C ILE A 76 1.36 -3.65 26.37
N THR A 77 0.64 -3.21 25.35
CA THR A 77 -0.83 -3.21 25.36
C THR A 77 -1.32 -4.51 24.73
N VAL A 78 -2.00 -5.35 25.50
CA VAL A 78 -2.64 -6.58 25.06
C VAL A 78 -4.14 -6.33 24.95
N CYS A 79 -4.66 -6.47 23.75
CA CYS A 79 -6.09 -6.38 23.47
C CYS A 79 -6.61 -7.73 23.02
N GLU A 80 -7.67 -8.18 23.68
CA GLU A 80 -8.35 -9.42 23.35
C GLU A 80 -9.79 -9.14 22.92
N GLY A 81 -10.24 -9.82 21.87
CA GLY A 81 -11.55 -9.63 21.26
C GLY A 81 -11.48 -8.93 19.90
N LYS A 82 -12.64 -8.55 19.37
CA LYS A 82 -12.74 -7.82 18.10
C LYS A 82 -12.69 -6.32 18.38
N GLY A 83 -11.70 -5.65 17.79
CA GLY A 83 -11.45 -4.21 17.95
C GLY A 83 -10.48 -3.71 16.89
N SER A 84 -10.35 -2.39 16.80
CA SER A 84 -9.39 -1.70 15.93
C SER A 84 -7.95 -2.04 16.29
N LEU A 85 -7.07 -2.27 15.31
CA LEU A 85 -5.64 -2.58 15.54
C LEU A 85 -4.93 -1.56 16.45
N ASP A 86 -5.41 -0.32 16.47
CA ASP A 86 -5.05 0.72 17.43
C ASP A 86 -5.87 0.57 18.71
N CYS A 87 -5.48 -0.39 19.54
CA CYS A 87 -5.64 -0.19 20.98
C CYS A 87 -5.02 1.15 21.39
#